data_AF-A0A1H9NFG9-F1
#
_entry.id   AF-A0A1H9NFG9-F1
#
_cell.length_a   1.000
_cell.length_b   1.000
_cell.length_c   1.000
_cell.angle_alpha   90.00
_cell.angle_beta   90.00
_cell.angle_gamma   90.00
#
_symmetry.space_group_name_H-M   'P 1'
#
loop_
_entity.id
_entity.type
_entity.pdbx_description
1 polymer ?
#
loop_
_entity_poly.entity_id
_entity_poly.type
_entity_poly.pdbx_seq_one_letter_code
_entity_poly.pdbx_strand_id
1 'polypeptide(L)'
;MLIFLVSGLMTTSCNSSKATAQTPAKTNTEATDARRAGARQGRPGPDLDAMAAQLGLDASQTVKFKEITERYATQAREMRESAGGDRQAMRSKMEAMRANQTKEMSAILTPDQLAAYTKMQEEAEAQRRNRGGQGGRPGGGGRPGGGR
;
A
#
# COMPACT_ATOMS: atom_id res chain seq x y z
N MET A 1 -44.99 -51.49 23.25
CA MET A 1 -44.53 -52.33 22.12
C MET A 1 -43.17 -51.76 21.69
N LEU A 2 -42.08 -52.28 22.29
CA LEU A 2 -41.12 -53.25 21.70
C LEU A 2 -39.94 -52.48 21.02
N ILE A 3 -38.92 -52.04 21.78
CA ILE A 3 -37.59 -52.65 22.03
C ILE A 3 -36.79 -52.98 20.76
N PHE A 4 -35.53 -52.52 20.73
CA PHE A 4 -34.26 -53.09 20.19
C PHE A 4 -33.38 -51.89 19.74
N LEU A 5 -32.45 -51.33 20.53
CA LEU A 5 -31.23 -51.88 21.14
C LEU A 5 -30.32 -52.60 20.14
N VAL A 6 -29.42 -51.85 19.51
CA VAL A 6 -28.14 -52.36 19.01
C VAL A 6 -27.06 -51.34 19.33
N SER A 7 -26.28 -51.66 20.37
CA SER A 7 -24.95 -51.11 20.59
C SER A 7 -23.99 -51.78 19.60
N GLY A 8 -23.19 -50.99 18.90
CA GLY A 8 -22.09 -51.46 18.06
C GLY A 8 -20.88 -50.55 18.23
N LEU A 9 -19.97 -50.97 19.11
CA LEU A 9 -18.66 -50.40 19.37
C LEU A 9 -17.69 -50.63 18.18
N MET A 10 -16.54 -49.95 18.23
CA MET A 10 -15.29 -50.13 17.44
C MET A 10 -15.11 -49.11 16.30
N THR A 11 -13.96 -48.48 16.05
CA THR A 11 -12.65 -48.36 16.71
C THR A 11 -11.91 -47.23 15.96
N THR A 12 -11.13 -46.44 16.70
CA THR A 12 -9.94 -45.68 16.29
C THR A 12 -9.28 -46.06 14.95
N SER A 13 -8.87 -45.07 14.15
CA SER A 13 -7.43 -44.78 13.90
C SER A 13 -7.26 -43.77 12.75
N CYS A 14 -6.46 -42.71 12.99
CA CYS A 14 -5.97 -41.78 11.98
C CYS A 14 -4.77 -42.39 11.22
N ASN A 15 -4.62 -42.18 9.91
CA ASN A 15 -3.29 -41.96 9.32
C ASN A 15 -3.33 -41.32 7.91
N SER A 16 -2.30 -40.54 7.62
CA SER A 16 -2.04 -39.66 6.48
C SER A 16 -1.74 -40.34 5.13
N SER A 17 -1.86 -39.53 4.07
CA SER A 17 -1.03 -39.48 2.84
C SER A 17 -1.60 -40.06 1.53
N LYS A 18 -1.97 -39.12 0.65
CA LYS A 18 -1.71 -39.02 -0.81
C LYS A 18 -1.59 -40.31 -1.63
N ALA A 19 -2.48 -40.46 -2.62
CA ALA A 19 -2.11 -40.34 -4.05
C ALA A 19 -3.36 -40.32 -4.96
N THR A 20 -3.53 -39.17 -5.60
CA THR A 20 -4.16 -38.87 -6.90
C THR A 20 -4.70 -40.00 -7.78
N ALA A 21 -5.97 -39.87 -8.18
CA ALA A 21 -6.44 -40.18 -9.53
C ALA A 21 -7.56 -39.19 -9.92
N GLN A 22 -7.54 -38.82 -11.20
CA GLN A 22 -8.11 -37.63 -11.83
C GLN A 22 -9.46 -37.96 -12.50
N THR A 23 -10.47 -37.09 -12.38
CA THR A 23 -11.64 -37.05 -13.32
C THR A 23 -12.34 -35.67 -13.18
N PRO A 24 -13.22 -35.26 -14.11
CA PRO A 24 -12.93 -34.23 -15.11
C PRO A 24 -13.81 -32.96 -14.98
N ALA A 25 -13.55 -32.02 -15.89
CA ALA A 25 -14.13 -30.69 -16.03
C ALA A 25 -15.67 -30.60 -15.97
N LYS A 26 -16.16 -29.57 -15.27
CA LYS A 26 -17.17 -28.64 -15.81
C LYS A 26 -16.79 -27.21 -15.46
N THR A 27 -16.49 -26.46 -16.52
CA THR A 27 -16.09 -25.06 -16.54
C THR A 27 -17.35 -24.20 -16.49
N ASN A 28 -17.67 -23.62 -15.34
CA ASN A 28 -18.55 -22.45 -15.30
C ASN A 28 -17.67 -21.21 -15.50
N THR A 29 -17.69 -20.73 -16.74
CA THR A 29 -17.11 -19.46 -17.20
C THR A 29 -17.97 -18.32 -16.66
N GLU A 30 -17.71 -17.86 -15.44
CA GLU A 30 -18.26 -16.59 -14.94
C GLU A 30 -17.48 -16.16 -13.68
N ALA A 31 -16.46 -15.31 -13.85
CA ALA A 31 -15.88 -14.41 -12.82
C ALA A 31 -14.51 -13.82 -13.19
N THR A 32 -14.13 -13.71 -14.47
CA THR A 32 -12.83 -13.11 -14.85
C THR A 32 -12.89 -11.69 -15.41
N ASP A 33 -14.08 -11.09 -15.56
CA ASP A 33 -14.19 -9.75 -16.18
C ASP A 33 -14.70 -8.63 -15.25
N ALA A 34 -14.97 -8.90 -13.97
CA ALA A 34 -15.39 -7.87 -13.01
C ALA A 34 -14.24 -7.29 -12.17
N ARG A 35 -13.02 -7.86 -12.22
CA ARG A 35 -11.87 -7.40 -11.41
C ARG A 35 -11.03 -6.31 -12.08
N ARG A 36 -11.38 -5.88 -13.30
CA ARG A 36 -10.60 -4.90 -14.07
C ARG A 36 -11.17 -3.48 -14.06
N ALA A 37 -12.34 -3.27 -13.47
CA ALA A 37 -13.00 -1.98 -13.33
C ALA A 37 -13.22 -1.56 -11.86
N GLY A 38 -12.40 -2.10 -10.94
CA GLY A 38 -12.35 -1.63 -9.56
C GLY A 38 -11.67 -0.26 -9.55
N ALA A 39 -12.48 0.77 -9.32
CA ALA A 39 -12.07 2.16 -9.16
C ALA A 39 -10.68 2.28 -8.52
N ARG A 40 -9.79 3.03 -9.17
CA ARG A 40 -8.61 3.63 -8.53
C ARG A 40 -9.11 4.67 -7.51
N GLN A 41 -9.88 4.25 -6.52
CA GLN A 41 -10.14 5.05 -5.33
C GLN A 41 -8.76 5.27 -4.72
N GLY A 42 -8.31 6.52 -4.83
CA GLY A 42 -6.98 6.93 -4.39
C GLY A 42 -6.74 6.38 -2.99
N ARG A 43 -5.59 5.73 -2.81
CA ARG A 43 -5.17 5.27 -1.48
C ARG A 43 -5.35 6.46 -0.53
N PRO A 44 -6.02 6.26 0.63
CA PRO A 44 -6.14 7.31 1.63
C PRO A 44 -4.78 7.96 1.86
N GLY A 45 -4.79 9.29 1.99
CA GLY A 45 -3.59 10.05 2.32
C GLY A 45 -2.94 9.54 3.62
N PRO A 46 -1.72 10.01 3.93
CA PRO A 46 -1.13 9.74 5.24
C PRO A 46 -2.07 10.21 6.35
N ASP A 47 -2.21 9.39 7.39
CA ASP A 47 -3.00 9.71 8.57
C ASP A 47 -2.24 10.73 9.42
N LEU A 48 -2.66 12.00 9.32
CA LEU A 48 -1.99 13.11 9.99
C LEU A 48 -2.17 13.08 11.50
N ASP A 49 -3.27 12.49 11.99
CA ASP A 49 -3.52 12.32 13.42
C ASP A 49 -2.56 11.29 14.01
N ALA A 50 -2.39 10.15 13.33
CA ALA A 50 -1.41 9.15 13.74
C ALA A 50 0.02 9.70 13.73
N MET A 51 0.38 10.53 12.74
CA MET A 51 1.70 11.17 12.67
C MET A 51 1.91 12.17 13.81
N ALA A 52 0.92 13.01 14.10
CA ALA A 52 1.00 13.97 15.20
C ALA A 52 1.13 13.26 16.56
N ALA A 53 0.38 12.17 16.76
CA ALA A 53 0.47 11.35 17.97
C ALA A 53 1.86 10.68 18.09
N GLN A 54 2.40 10.14 17.00
CA GLN A 54 3.74 9.53 16.99
C GLN A 54 4.84 10.55 17.29
N LEU A 55 4.66 11.81 16.88
CA LEU A 55 5.58 12.91 17.19
C LEU A 55 5.33 13.51 18.59
N GLY A 56 4.27 13.09 19.30
CA GLY A 56 3.91 13.64 20.60
C GLY A 56 3.64 15.15 20.55
N LEU A 57 2.96 15.62 19.49
CA LEU A 57 2.64 17.04 19.33
C LEU A 57 1.57 17.48 20.33
N ASP A 58 1.71 18.69 20.86
CA ASP A 58 0.62 19.32 21.60
C ASP A 58 -0.52 19.79 20.67
N ALA A 59 -1.63 20.24 21.24
CA ALA A 59 -2.80 20.66 20.46
C ALA A 59 -2.51 21.83 19.50
N SER A 60 -1.68 22.79 19.90
CA SER A 60 -1.32 23.95 19.08
C SER A 60 -0.35 23.56 17.96
N GLN A 61 0.63 22.73 18.27
CA GLN A 61 1.55 22.16 17.29
C GLN A 61 0.82 21.29 16.27
N THR A 62 -0.13 20.47 16.71
CA THR A 62 -0.91 19.57 15.86
C THR A 62 -1.71 20.34 14.80
N VAL A 63 -2.36 21.44 15.18
CA VAL A 63 -3.10 22.28 14.23
C VAL A 63 -2.17 22.82 13.14
N LYS A 64 -1.03 23.41 13.54
CA LYS A 64 -0.05 23.97 12.59
C LYS A 64 0.59 22.88 11.73
N PHE A 65 0.91 21.72 12.32
CA PHE A 65 1.47 20.57 11.63
C PHE A 65 0.54 20.09 10.51
N LYS A 66 -0.76 19.96 10.79
CA LYS A 66 -1.77 19.55 9.80
C LYS A 66 -1.88 20.57 8.68
N GLU A 67 -2.01 21.85 9.02
CA GLU A 67 -2.12 22.93 8.04
C GLU A 67 -0.92 22.96 7.08
N ILE A 68 0.30 22.91 7.61
CA ILE A 68 1.53 22.87 6.82
C ILE A 68 1.54 21.62 5.94
N THR A 69 1.24 20.45 6.52
CA THR A 69 1.31 19.18 5.79
C THR A 69 0.28 19.08 4.67
N GLU A 70 -0.94 19.53 4.89
CA GLU A 70 -2.01 19.55 3.89
C GLU A 70 -1.72 20.52 2.75
N ARG A 71 -1.19 21.70 3.07
CA ARG A 71 -0.78 22.70 2.08
C ARG A 71 0.28 22.13 1.14
N TYR A 72 1.34 21.53 1.69
CA TYR A 72 2.39 20.90 0.88
C TYR A 72 1.91 19.65 0.15
N ALA A 73 0.99 18.87 0.74
CA ALA A 73 0.39 17.73 0.05
C ALA A 73 -0.41 18.16 -1.20
N THR A 74 -1.13 19.28 -1.09
CA THR A 74 -1.87 19.88 -2.21
C THR A 74 -0.92 20.38 -3.29
N GLN A 75 0.11 21.15 -2.92
CA GLN A 75 1.14 21.61 -3.86
C GLN A 75 1.86 20.45 -4.56
N ALA A 76 2.16 19.37 -3.83
CA ALA A 76 2.77 18.17 -4.40
C ALA A 76 1.85 17.48 -5.42
N ARG A 77 0.54 17.46 -5.18
CA ARG A 77 -0.45 16.92 -6.10
C ARG A 77 -0.52 17.76 -7.37
N GLU A 78 -0.71 19.07 -7.24
CA GLU A 78 -0.77 20.00 -8.38
C GLU A 78 0.51 19.95 -9.23
N MET A 79 1.67 19.88 -8.58
CA MET A 79 2.96 19.74 -9.27
C MET A 79 3.05 18.42 -10.04
N ARG A 80 2.53 17.32 -9.48
CA ARG A 80 2.52 16.01 -10.16
C ARG A 80 1.57 16.03 -11.36
N GLU A 81 0.42 16.68 -11.23
CA GLU A 81 -0.58 16.80 -12.29
C GLU A 81 -0.09 17.70 -13.44
N SER A 82 0.66 18.77 -13.12
CA SER A 82 1.20 19.72 -14.11
C SER A 82 2.52 19.29 -14.76
N ALA A 83 3.33 18.41 -14.14
CA ALA A 83 4.67 18.08 -14.63
C ALA A 83 4.73 17.27 -15.93
N GLY A 84 3.59 16.83 -16.50
CA GLY A 84 3.51 16.26 -17.84
C GLY A 84 4.37 15.01 -18.12
N GLY A 85 4.95 14.38 -17.08
CA GLY A 85 5.80 13.20 -17.22
C GLY A 85 7.31 13.44 -17.09
N ASP A 86 7.79 14.68 -16.93
CA ASP A 86 9.20 14.93 -16.62
C ASP A 86 9.53 14.52 -15.18
N ARG A 87 10.05 13.31 -15.04
CA ARG A 87 10.35 12.71 -13.73
C ARG A 87 11.55 13.35 -13.04
N GLN A 88 12.53 13.83 -13.80
CA GLN A 88 13.76 14.38 -13.22
C GLN A 88 13.50 15.79 -12.69
N ALA A 89 12.83 16.64 -13.47
CA ALA A 89 12.40 17.95 -13.00
C ALA A 89 11.43 17.83 -11.82
N MET A 90 10.48 16.87 -11.87
CA MET A 90 9.56 16.64 -10.76
C MET A 90 10.29 16.17 -9.49
N ARG A 91 11.31 15.31 -9.61
CA ARG A 91 12.12 14.89 -8.46
C ARG A 91 12.78 16.09 -7.77
N SER A 92 13.48 16.93 -8.54
CA SER A 92 14.18 18.11 -7.98
C SER A 92 13.20 19.09 -7.31
N LYS A 93 12.06 19.38 -7.96
CA LYS A 93 11.04 20.26 -7.37
C LYS A 93 10.42 19.68 -6.10
N MET A 94 10.20 18.37 -6.06
CA MET A 94 9.68 17.68 -4.87
C MET A 94 10.71 17.67 -3.72
N GLU A 95 12.00 17.54 -4.02
CA GLU A 95 13.07 17.63 -3.02
C GLU A 95 13.14 19.04 -2.42
N ALA A 96 13.10 20.08 -3.25
CA ALA A 96 13.06 21.47 -2.80
C ALA A 96 11.81 21.76 -1.95
N MET A 97 10.65 21.24 -2.35
CA MET A 97 9.41 21.36 -1.59
C MET A 97 9.53 20.72 -0.20
N ARG A 98 10.12 19.52 -0.10
CA ARG A 98 10.34 18.85 1.20
C ARG A 98 11.28 19.65 2.08
N ALA A 99 12.38 20.19 1.54
CA ALA A 99 13.29 21.02 2.30
C ALA A 99 12.58 22.26 2.88
N ASN A 100 11.73 22.91 2.09
CA ASN A 100 10.91 24.04 2.56
C ASN A 100 9.92 23.61 3.64
N GLN A 101 9.24 22.47 3.46
CA GLN A 101 8.34 21.92 4.46
C GLN A 101 9.06 21.65 5.78
N THR A 102 10.22 21.00 5.76
CA THR A 102 11.03 20.74 6.97
C THR A 102 11.45 22.04 7.64
N LYS A 103 11.81 23.07 6.87
CA LYS A 103 12.16 24.38 7.42
C LYS A 103 10.98 25.02 8.15
N GLU A 104 9.78 25.01 7.57
CA GLU A 104 8.59 25.50 8.27
C GLU A 104 8.24 24.64 9.49
N MET A 105 8.42 23.33 9.38
CA MET A 105 8.18 22.40 10.48
C MET A 105 9.12 22.65 11.67
N SER A 106 10.37 23.04 11.40
CA SER A 106 11.34 23.40 12.45
C SER A 106 10.96 24.64 13.28
N ALA A 107 10.06 25.48 12.77
CA ALA A 107 9.57 26.65 13.50
C ALA A 107 8.48 26.30 14.53
N ILE A 108 7.87 25.11 14.42
CA ILE A 108 6.78 24.68 15.31
C ILE A 108 7.14 23.46 16.16
N LEU A 109 8.12 22.65 15.74
CA LEU A 109 8.54 21.44 16.43
C LEU A 109 9.76 21.70 17.31
N THR A 110 9.86 20.94 18.41
CA THR A 110 11.10 20.88 19.18
C THR A 110 12.19 20.13 18.40
N PRO A 111 13.48 20.26 18.77
CA PRO A 111 14.56 19.54 18.08
C PRO A 111 14.35 18.03 18.03
N ASP A 112 13.86 17.42 19.11
CA ASP A 112 13.63 15.98 19.19
C ASP A 112 12.46 15.54 18.28
N GLN A 113 11.38 16.33 18.25
CA GLN A 113 10.24 16.10 17.36
C GLN A 113 10.63 16.26 15.88
N LEU A 114 11.47 17.25 15.57
CA LEU A 114 11.97 17.48 14.22
C LEU A 114 12.87 16.33 13.74
N ALA A 115 13.71 15.79 14.62
CA ALA A 115 14.53 14.62 14.31
C ALA A 115 13.65 13.39 14.01
N ALA A 116 12.63 13.14 14.83
CA ALA A 116 11.67 12.07 14.60
C ALA A 116 10.89 12.25 13.28
N TYR A 117 10.47 13.48 12.98
CA TYR A 117 9.79 13.81 11.73
C TYR A 117 10.70 13.57 10.51
N THR A 118 11.96 14.02 10.58
CA THR A 118 12.93 13.85 9.49
C THR A 118 13.19 12.37 9.22
N LYS A 119 13.40 11.58 10.26
CA LYS A 119 13.55 10.11 10.14
C LYS A 119 12.34 9.46 9.48
N MET A 120 11.13 9.84 9.87
CA MET A 120 9.91 9.32 9.26
C MET A 120 9.84 9.66 7.75
N GLN A 121 10.27 10.86 7.35
CA GLN A 121 10.33 11.23 5.94
C GLN A 121 11.36 10.41 5.17
N GLU A 122 12.55 10.23 5.71
CA GLU A 122 13.61 9.41 5.11
C GLU A 122 13.18 7.95 4.93
N GLU A 123 12.55 7.35 5.94
CA GLU A 123 12.00 6.00 5.86
C GLU A 123 10.90 5.90 4.80
N ALA A 124 10.00 6.88 4.73
CA ALA A 124 8.96 6.93 3.71
C ALA A 124 9.57 7.04 2.30
N GLU A 125 10.65 7.82 2.14
CA GLU A 125 11.38 7.90 0.88
C GLU A 125 12.09 6.60 0.52
N ALA A 126 12.79 5.97 1.47
CA ALA A 126 13.47 4.70 1.28
C ALA A 126 12.47 3.61 0.85
N GLN A 127 11.32 3.53 1.52
CA GLN A 127 10.24 2.62 1.15
C GLN A 127 9.72 2.89 -0.27
N ARG A 128 9.59 4.17 -0.68
CA ARG A 128 9.18 4.53 -2.04
C ARG A 128 10.23 4.16 -3.07
N ARG A 129 11.51 4.35 -2.78
CA ARG A 129 12.64 3.96 -3.66
C ARG A 129 12.64 2.44 -3.85
N ASN A 130 12.46 1.68 -2.77
CA ASN A 130 12.43 0.22 -2.81
C ASN A 130 11.21 -0.31 -3.58
N ARG A 131 10.03 0.30 -3.41
CA ARG A 131 8.82 -0.06 -4.18
C ARG A 131 8.88 0.38 -5.64
N GLY A 132 9.57 1.48 -5.94
CA GLY A 132 9.76 2.02 -7.29
C GLY A 132 10.73 1.19 -8.15
N GLY A 133 11.56 0.34 -7.56
CA GLY A 133 12.50 -0.54 -8.27
C GLY A 133 11.93 -1.89 -8.73
N GLN A 134 10.80 -2.33 -8.18
CA GLN A 134 10.23 -3.68 -8.43
C GLN A 134 8.89 -3.65 -9.21
N GLY A 135 8.39 -2.47 -9.57
CA GLY A 135 7.11 -2.28 -10.28
C GLY A 135 7.22 -2.05 -11.79
N GLY A 136 8.43 -2.06 -12.36
CA GLY A 136 8.64 -2.10 -13.80
C GLY A 136 8.37 -3.50 -14.32
N ARG A 137 7.09 -3.88 -14.46
CA ARG A 137 6.74 -4.99 -15.35
C ARG A 137 7.35 -4.68 -16.72
N PRO A 138 8.19 -5.55 -17.32
CA PRO A 138 8.60 -5.42 -18.72
C PRO A 138 7.37 -5.69 -19.60
N GLY A 139 6.50 -4.71 -19.71
CA GLY A 139 5.35 -4.73 -20.60
C GLY A 139 5.81 -4.46 -22.02
N GLY A 140 6.38 -5.48 -22.65
CA GLY A 140 6.84 -5.41 -24.03
C GLY A 140 7.71 -6.57 -24.49
N GLY A 141 7.80 -7.67 -23.74
CA GLY A 141 8.31 -8.92 -24.27
C GLY A 141 7.32 -9.43 -25.32
N GLY A 142 7.59 -9.15 -26.58
CA GLY A 142 6.87 -9.69 -27.72
C GLY A 142 6.75 -11.20 -27.57
N ARG A 143 5.52 -11.69 -27.67
CA ARG A 143 5.23 -13.12 -27.75
C ARG A 143 5.64 -13.57 -29.16
N PRO A 144 6.70 -14.39 -29.37
CA PRO A 144 6.89 -15.04 -30.64
C PRO A 144 6.02 -16.31 -30.64
N GLY A 145 5.22 -16.50 -31.68
CA GLY A 145 4.59 -17.80 -31.92
C GLY A 145 3.08 -17.75 -32.05
N GLY A 146 2.65 -17.77 -33.31
CA GLY A 146 1.30 -18.12 -33.72
C GLY A 146 1.33 -18.48 -35.20
N GLY A 147 2.11 -19.50 -35.55
CA GLY A 147 2.08 -20.06 -36.90
C GLY A 147 0.72 -20.68 -37.19
N ARG A 148 0.14 -20.28 -38.32
CA ARG A 148 -0.72 -21.08 -39.19
C ARG A 148 -0.40 -20.68 -40.62
#